data_AF-A0A9E4YMT3-F1
#
_entry.id   AF-A0A9E4YMT3-F1
#
_cell.length_a   1.000
_cell.length_b   1.000
_cell.length_c   1.000
_cell.angle_alpha   90.00
_cell.angle_beta   90.00
_cell.angle_gamma   90.00
#
_symmetry.space_group_name_H-M   'P 1'
#
loop_
_entity.id
_entity.type
_entity.pdbx_description
1 polymer ?
#
loop_
_entity_poly.entity_id
_entity_poly.type
_entity_poly.pdbx_seq_one_letter_code
_entity_poly.pdbx_strand_id
1 'polypeptide(L)'
;MAGEITIAELVRNGTMSAEMAATLWAAVDERRSFLTVAVPRFAGKSTLSNAVLTLRPPDVPLHQVDGSPELMERLRQERLGGYLVVAEFSQAPVPGYIWGEPVRRVFDTLAAGYSLQAS
;
A
#
# COMPACT_ATOMS: atom_id res chain seq x y z
N MET A 1 -11.95 -5.53 19.97
CA MET A 1 -10.87 -5.33 18.96
C MET A 1 -10.75 -3.82 18.79
N ALA A 2 -9.57 -3.24 19.00
CA ALA A 2 -9.37 -1.81 18.78
C ALA A 2 -9.72 -1.51 17.31
N GLY A 3 -10.56 -0.52 17.06
CA GLY A 3 -10.93 -0.13 15.69
C GLY A 3 -9.70 0.24 14.87
N GLU A 4 -9.73 -0.04 13.57
CA GLU A 4 -8.70 0.44 12.66
C GLU A 4 -8.61 1.97 12.75
N ILE A 5 -7.38 2.49 12.90
CA ILE A 5 -7.13 3.93 12.95
C ILE A 5 -7.47 4.54 11.59
N THR A 6 -8.37 5.52 11.59
CA THR A 6 -8.81 6.22 10.38
C THR A 6 -7.97 7.45 10.06
N ILE A 7 -8.01 7.94 8.82
CA ILE A 7 -7.28 9.16 8.45
C ILE A 7 -7.76 10.39 9.24
N ALA A 8 -9.06 10.45 9.57
CA ALA A 8 -9.62 11.54 10.37
C ALA A 8 -9.06 11.55 11.80
N GLU A 9 -8.75 10.38 12.36
CA GLU A 9 -8.11 10.27 13.67
C GLU A 9 -6.65 10.70 13.62
N LEU A 10 -5.94 10.45 12.51
CA LEU A 10 -4.58 10.93 12.27
C LEU A 10 -4.52 12.45 12.07
N VAL A 11 -5.58 13.08 11.55
CA VAL A 11 -5.70 14.54 11.54
C VAL A 11 -5.97 15.05 12.95
N ARG A 12 -6.95 14.46 13.65
CA ARG A 12 -7.36 14.88 15.00
C ARG A 12 -6.23 14.79 16.02
N ASN A 13 -5.34 13.81 15.92
CA ASN A 13 -4.22 13.63 16.84
C ASN A 13 -2.96 14.44 16.43
N GLY A 14 -3.01 15.21 15.34
CA GLY A 14 -1.90 16.04 14.88
C GLY A 14 -0.79 15.31 14.13
N THR A 15 -0.99 14.06 13.68
CA THR A 15 -0.01 13.35 12.84
C THR A 15 0.16 14.00 11.47
N MET A 16 -0.92 14.58 10.94
CA MET A 16 -0.92 15.31 9.67
C MET A 16 -1.97 16.43 9.66
N SER A 17 -1.88 17.36 8.71
CA SER A 17 -2.92 18.35 8.50
C SER A 17 -4.10 17.80 7.69
N ALA A 18 -5.24 18.51 7.69
CA ALA A 18 -6.40 18.15 6.87
C ALA A 18 -6.07 18.22 5.36
N GLU A 19 -5.23 19.16 4.95
CA GLU A 19 -4.77 19.31 3.57
C GLU A 19 -3.90 18.13 3.11
N MET A 20 -3.04 17.61 4.00
CA MET A 20 -2.28 16.38 3.73
C MET A 20 -3.22 15.18 3.56
N ALA A 21 -4.21 15.04 4.44
CA ALA A 21 -5.22 13.99 4.33
C ALA A 21 -6.03 14.08 3.03
N ALA A 22 -6.46 15.28 2.64
CA ALA A 22 -7.17 15.52 1.39
C ALA A 22 -6.31 15.20 0.16
N THR A 23 -5.01 15.51 0.20
CA THR A 23 -4.07 15.17 -0.87
C THR A 23 -3.93 13.65 -1.03
N LEU A 24 -3.80 12.91 0.07
CA LEU A 24 -3.74 11.45 0.06
C LEU A 24 -5.06 10.84 -0.41
N TRP A 25 -6.19 11.42 -0.03
CA TRP A 25 -7.49 10.99 -0.52
C TRP A 25 -7.61 11.17 -2.04
N ALA A 26 -7.29 12.34 -2.57
CA ALA A 26 -7.31 12.59 -4.01
C ALA A 26 -6.40 11.60 -4.78
N ALA A 27 -5.22 11.30 -4.24
CA ALA A 27 -4.33 10.31 -4.82
C ALA A 27 -4.96 8.89 -4.84
N VAL A 28 -5.66 8.50 -3.78
CA VAL A 28 -6.36 7.21 -3.71
C VAL A 28 -7.57 7.15 -4.65
N ASP A 29 -8.32 8.24 -4.77
CA ASP A 29 -9.48 8.34 -5.67
C ASP A 29 -9.06 8.18 -7.14
N GLU A 30 -7.92 8.77 -7.51
CA GLU A 30 -7.25 8.59 -8.81
C GLU A 30 -6.49 7.25 -8.93
N ARG A 31 -6.54 6.39 -7.92
CA ARG A 31 -5.81 5.12 -7.84
C ARG A 31 -4.32 5.28 -8.11
N ARG A 32 -3.68 6.32 -7.56
CA ARG A 32 -2.23 6.53 -7.67
C ARG A 32 -1.48 5.56 -6.76
N SER A 33 -0.32 5.11 -7.23
CA SER A 33 0.64 4.41 -6.38
C SER A 33 1.23 5.36 -5.33
N PHE A 34 1.53 4.86 -4.13
CA PHE A 34 2.17 5.65 -3.08
C PHE A 34 3.09 4.79 -2.20
N LEU A 35 4.04 5.45 -1.55
CA LEU A 35 4.97 4.84 -0.61
C LEU A 35 4.87 5.55 0.73
N THR A 36 4.92 4.79 1.82
CA THR A 36 4.99 5.35 3.17
C THR A 36 6.37 5.09 3.75
N VAL A 37 7.19 6.13 3.86
CA VAL A 37 8.61 5.99 4.24
C VAL A 37 8.89 6.76 5.51
N ALA A 38 9.69 6.16 6.41
CA ALA A 38 10.20 6.82 7.61
C ALA A 38 11.57 6.23 7.99
N VAL A 39 12.47 7.07 8.51
CA VAL A 39 13.79 6.62 8.99
C VAL A 39 13.67 5.77 10.26
N PRO A 40 12.89 6.16 11.29
CA PRO A 40 12.78 5.36 12.50
C PRO A 40 11.88 4.13 12.30
N ARG A 41 12.21 3.03 13.00
CA ARG A 41 11.28 1.92 13.19
C ARG A 41 10.11 2.38 14.07
N PHE A 42 8.95 1.77 13.87
CA PHE A 42 7.71 2.06 14.63
C PHE A 42 7.19 3.50 14.49
N ALA A 43 7.56 4.21 13.41
CA ALA A 43 7.06 5.55 13.12
C ALA A 43 5.58 5.60 12.63
N GLY A 44 4.86 4.48 12.66
CA GLY A 44 3.46 4.42 12.22
C GLY A 44 3.24 4.26 10.71
N LYS A 45 4.24 3.82 9.94
CA LYS A 45 4.13 3.62 8.47
C LYS A 45 2.92 2.78 8.08
N SER A 46 2.80 1.57 8.63
CA SER A 46 1.69 0.67 8.34
C SER A 46 0.35 1.22 8.82
N THR A 47 0.33 1.95 9.95
CA THR A 47 -0.88 2.64 10.43
C THR A 47 -1.37 3.67 9.43
N LEU A 48 -0.46 4.51 8.92
CA LEU A 48 -0.77 5.51 7.90
C LEU A 48 -1.21 4.85 6.59
N SER A 49 -0.46 3.87 6.08
CA SER A 49 -0.80 3.17 4.84
C SER A 49 -2.18 2.53 4.91
N ASN A 50 -2.52 1.85 6.01
CA ASN A 50 -3.83 1.24 6.19
C ASN A 50 -4.93 2.30 6.24
N ALA A 51 -4.75 3.38 7.01
CA ALA A 51 -5.69 4.50 7.07
C ALA A 51 -5.96 5.11 5.69
N VAL A 52 -4.93 5.28 4.87
CA VAL A 52 -5.06 5.80 3.49
C VAL A 52 -5.77 4.80 2.58
N LEU A 53 -5.43 3.50 2.65
CA LEU A 53 -6.11 2.46 1.86
C LEU A 53 -7.59 2.27 2.25
N THR A 54 -8.03 2.71 3.42
CA THR A 54 -9.47 2.72 3.77
C THR A 54 -10.29 3.75 3.00
N LEU A 55 -9.64 4.76 2.38
CA LEU A 55 -10.31 5.80 1.59
C LEU A 55 -10.68 5.36 0.18
N ARG A 56 -10.17 4.20 -0.27
CA ARG A 56 -10.46 3.68 -1.59
C ARG A 56 -11.96 3.33 -1.71
N PRO A 57 -12.55 3.43 -2.91
CA PRO A 57 -13.89 2.91 -3.15
C PRO A 57 -13.99 1.43 -2.72
N PRO A 58 -15.09 0.97 -2.10
CA PRO A 58 -15.18 -0.38 -1.54
C PRO A 58 -14.98 -1.53 -2.54
N ASP A 59 -15.26 -1.28 -3.82
CA ASP A 59 -15.09 -2.21 -4.94
C ASP A 59 -13.65 -2.31 -5.44
N VAL A 60 -12.76 -1.41 -5.03
CA VAL A 60 -11.34 -1.46 -5.37
C VAL A 60 -10.65 -2.52 -4.51
N PRO A 61 -10.08 -3.60 -5.10
CA PRO A 61 -9.47 -4.67 -4.32
C PRO A 61 -8.06 -4.29 -3.80
N LEU A 62 -7.68 -4.94 -2.69
CA LEU A 62 -6.30 -4.95 -2.18
C LEU A 62 -5.73 -6.35 -2.33
N HIS A 63 -4.56 -6.46 -2.94
CA HIS A 63 -3.85 -7.71 -3.17
C HIS A 63 -2.57 -7.68 -2.36
N GLN A 64 -2.53 -8.42 -1.25
CA GLN A 64 -1.28 -8.61 -0.50
C GLN A 64 -0.34 -9.48 -1.33
N VAL A 65 0.88 -8.99 -1.60
CA VAL A 65 1.84 -9.68 -2.46
C VAL A 65 3.22 -9.78 -1.81
N ASP A 66 3.87 -10.92 -2.02
CA ASP A 66 5.26 -11.21 -1.66
C ASP A 66 6.16 -11.32 -2.92
N GLY A 67 5.62 -10.94 -4.07
CA GLY A 67 6.28 -11.02 -5.36
C GLY A 67 6.43 -12.44 -5.91
N SER A 68 5.95 -13.51 -5.26
CA SER A 68 6.07 -14.91 -5.71
C SER A 68 5.63 -15.10 -7.19
N PRO A 69 6.36 -15.91 -7.99
CA PRO A 69 6.12 -15.99 -9.43
C PRO A 69 4.68 -16.40 -9.77
N GLU A 70 4.13 -17.36 -9.04
CA GLU A 70 2.81 -17.94 -9.28
C GLU A 70 1.70 -16.91 -9.00
N LEU A 71 1.83 -16.16 -7.90
CA LEU A 71 0.90 -15.08 -7.54
C LEU A 71 0.97 -13.96 -8.58
N MET A 72 2.18 -13.54 -8.97
CA MET A 72 2.31 -12.42 -9.89
C MET A 72 1.86 -12.75 -11.31
N GLU A 73 2.11 -13.97 -11.79
CA GLU A 73 1.56 -14.43 -13.07
C GLU A 73 0.02 -14.45 -13.04
N ARG A 74 -0.58 -15.00 -11.99
CA ARG A 74 -2.04 -15.01 -11.84
C ARG A 74 -2.62 -13.59 -11.87
N LEU A 75 -2.07 -12.66 -11.10
CA LEU A 75 -2.55 -11.27 -11.07
C LEU A 75 -2.38 -10.56 -12.43
N ARG A 76 -1.30 -10.85 -13.17
CA ARG A 76 -1.12 -10.32 -14.55
C ARG A 76 -2.16 -10.83 -15.52
N GLN A 77 -2.62 -12.07 -15.37
CA GLN A 77 -3.64 -12.68 -16.23
C GLN A 77 -5.04 -12.19 -15.87
N GLU A 78 -5.39 -12.13 -14.58
CA GLU A 78 -6.74 -11.77 -14.12
C GLU A 78 -7.05 -10.29 -14.30
N ARG A 79 -6.03 -9.41 -14.18
CA ARG A 79 -6.15 -7.95 -14.39
C ARG A 79 -7.30 -7.31 -13.60
N LEU A 80 -7.48 -7.72 -12.34
CA LEU A 80 -8.58 -7.26 -11.48
C LEU A 80 -8.46 -5.78 -11.08
N GLY A 81 -7.30 -5.16 -11.32
CA GLY A 81 -7.01 -3.78 -10.92
C GLY A 81 -6.89 -3.64 -9.39
N GLY A 82 -6.97 -2.41 -8.91
CA GLY A 82 -6.77 -2.08 -7.49
C GLY A 82 -5.32 -2.01 -7.08
N TYR A 83 -5.02 -2.29 -5.82
CA TYR A 83 -3.69 -2.09 -5.25
C TYR A 83 -2.95 -3.41 -5.03
N LEU A 84 -1.72 -3.50 -5.50
CA LEU A 84 -0.72 -4.41 -4.96
C LEU A 84 -0.20 -3.80 -3.66
N VAL A 85 -0.26 -4.56 -2.57
CA VAL A 85 0.16 -4.14 -1.24
C VAL A 85 1.35 -4.97 -0.81
N VAL A 86 2.48 -4.30 -0.61
CA VAL A 86 3.73 -4.90 -0.13
C VAL A 86 4.00 -4.37 1.28
N ALA A 87 4.31 -5.28 2.21
CA ALA A 87 4.54 -4.90 3.60
C ALA A 87 5.72 -3.93 3.76
N GLU A 88 6.89 -4.27 3.20
CA GLU A 88 8.06 -3.40 3.15
C GLU A 88 9.02 -3.82 2.02
N PHE A 89 9.66 -2.85 1.36
CA PHE A 89 10.80 -3.11 0.48
C PHE A 89 12.09 -3.10 1.29
N SER A 90 12.53 -4.28 1.72
CA SER A 90 13.66 -4.43 2.64
C SER A 90 14.27 -5.82 2.56
N GLN A 91 15.57 -5.92 2.86
CA GLN A 91 16.30 -7.19 3.01
C GLN A 91 16.18 -7.79 4.41
N ALA A 92 15.48 -7.10 5.34
CA ALA A 92 15.32 -7.60 6.69
C ALA A 92 14.52 -8.93 6.68
N PRO A 93 14.89 -9.92 7.53
CA PRO A 93 14.28 -11.25 7.54
C PRO A 93 12.92 -11.24 8.25
N VAL A 94 11.98 -10.45 7.73
CA VAL A 94 10.61 -10.30 8.23
C VAL A 94 9.64 -10.85 7.18
N PRO A 95 8.66 -11.70 7.56
CA PRO A 95 7.66 -12.20 6.62
C PRO A 95 6.95 -11.07 5.86
N GLY A 96 6.82 -11.22 4.54
CA GLY A 96 6.23 -10.22 3.65
C GLY A 96 7.16 -9.09 3.23
N TYR A 97 8.38 -9.02 3.77
CA TYR A 97 9.40 -8.07 3.31
C TYR A 97 10.11 -8.68 2.11
N ILE A 98 10.24 -7.89 1.05
CA ILE A 98 10.78 -8.38 -0.21
C ILE A 98 11.87 -7.46 -0.74
N TRP A 99 12.83 -8.05 -1.44
CA TRP A 99 13.92 -7.33 -2.07
C TRP A 99 14.35 -7.99 -3.37
N GLY A 100 14.99 -7.23 -4.26
CA GLY A 100 15.57 -7.77 -5.49
C GLY A 100 14.52 -8.31 -6.44
N GLU A 101 14.60 -9.61 -6.77
CA GLU A 101 13.82 -10.19 -7.85
C GLU A 101 12.30 -10.21 -7.62
N PRO A 102 11.78 -10.58 -6.43
CA PRO A 102 10.37 -10.37 -6.09
C PRO A 102 9.87 -8.93 -6.31
N VAL A 103 10.69 -7.91 -5.99
CA VAL A 103 10.30 -6.50 -6.22
C VAL A 103 10.14 -6.24 -7.71
N ARG A 104 11.07 -6.69 -8.55
CA ARG A 104 10.95 -6.53 -10.01
C ARG A 104 9.66 -7.12 -10.54
N ARG A 105 9.30 -8.34 -10.11
CA ARG A 105 8.03 -8.99 -10.49
C ARG A 105 6.79 -8.19 -10.07
N VAL A 106 6.81 -7.55 -8.89
CA VAL A 106 5.74 -6.63 -8.48
C VAL A 106 5.64 -5.45 -9.43
N PHE A 107 6.76 -4.80 -9.76
CA PHE A 107 6.79 -3.68 -10.70
C PHE A 107 6.33 -4.07 -12.11
N ASP A 108 6.77 -5.23 -12.62
CA ASP A 108 6.33 -5.74 -13.93
C ASP A 108 4.81 -5.96 -13.97
N THR A 109 4.22 -6.37 -12.84
CA THR A 109 2.78 -6.58 -12.73
C THR A 109 1.97 -5.28 -12.71
N LEU A 110 2.58 -4.14 -12.37
CA LEU A 110 1.88 -2.84 -12.42
C LEU A 110 1.39 -2.52 -13.84
N ALA A 111 2.09 -2.98 -14.88
CA ALA A 111 1.68 -2.83 -16.28
C ALA A 111 0.33 -3.54 -16.60
N ALA A 112 -0.13 -4.43 -15.73
CA ALA A 112 -1.45 -5.06 -15.85
C ALA A 112 -2.62 -4.18 -15.37
N GLY A 113 -2.35 -2.95 -14.92
CA GLY A 113 -3.37 -1.98 -14.50
C GLY A 113 -3.57 -1.88 -12.99
N TYR A 114 -2.54 -2.23 -12.21
CA TYR A 114 -2.55 -2.12 -10.76
C TYR A 114 -1.77 -0.89 -10.29
N SER A 115 -2.18 -0.40 -9.12
CA SER A 115 -1.47 0.61 -8.34
C SER A 115 -0.67 -0.06 -7.24
N LEU A 116 0.32 0.62 -6.67
CA LEU A 116 1.18 0.08 -5.62
C LEU A 116 1.01 0.84 -4.31
N GLN A 117 0.92 0.09 -3.20
CA GLN A 117 1.28 0.60 -1.88
C GLN A 117 2.45 -0.24 -1.34
N ALA A 118 3.54 0.43 -0.94
CA ALA A 118 4.62 -0.22 -0.19
C ALA A 118 5.14 0.70 0.94
N SER A 119 5.90 0.10 1.86
CA SER A 119 6.56 0.81 2.97
C SER A 119 8.06 0.59 2.99
#